data_AF-A0A2U9IC81-F1
#
_entry.id   AF-A0A2U9IC81-F1
#
_cell.length_a   1.000
_cell.length_b   1.000
_cell.length_c   1.000
_cell.angle_alpha   90.00
_cell.angle_beta   90.00
_cell.angle_gamma   90.00
#
_symmetry.space_group_name_H-M   'P 1'
#
loop_
_entity.id
_entity.type
_entity.pdbx_description
1 polymer ?
#
loop_
_entity_poly.entity_id
_entity_poly.type
_entity_poly.pdbx_seq_one_letter_code
_entity_poly.pdbx_strand_id
1 'polypeptide(L)'
;MSSLLLLVYSFSFSITYELDHSLFSYLSIIASTFFIFGFGYYVRKAFNNMSEEYGLIIKVSPVLFIGQLIYLVSFFLYDISFMSIVEYIGVILVLAYLLEFSLEILRLAGEFNLRELKISAYVILASLLAFVIVGPIPFSFILTIGSVILYLGINKILYLK
;
A
#
# COMPACT_ATOMS: atom_id res chain seq x y z
N MET A 1 -8.34 4.26 -10.41
CA MET A 1 -8.67 2.89 -9.98
C MET A 1 -7.69 2.35 -8.93
N SER A 2 -6.37 2.38 -9.18
CA SER A 2 -5.35 1.94 -8.21
C SER A 2 -5.46 2.61 -6.83
N SER A 3 -5.59 3.94 -6.78
CA SER A 3 -5.73 4.69 -5.52
C SER A 3 -6.97 4.32 -4.69
N LEU A 4 -8.07 3.92 -5.33
CA LEU A 4 -9.26 3.43 -4.62
C LEU A 4 -8.99 2.04 -4.00
N LEU A 5 -8.24 1.18 -4.69
CA LEU A 5 -7.86 -0.12 -4.16
C LEU A 5 -6.93 0.04 -2.95
N LEU A 6 -6.00 0.99 -2.99
CA LEU A 6 -5.14 1.31 -1.85
C LEU A 6 -5.94 1.84 -0.64
N LEU A 7 -6.99 2.62 -0.90
CA LEU A 7 -7.92 3.10 0.12
C LEU A 7 -8.71 1.97 0.77
N VAL A 8 -9.27 1.06 -0.02
CA VAL A 8 -10.03 -0.07 0.55
C VAL A 8 -9.08 -1.02 1.29
N TYR A 9 -7.88 -1.25 0.76
CA TYR A 9 -6.82 -1.95 1.47
C TYR A 9 -6.54 -1.34 2.85
N SER A 10 -6.33 -0.03 2.95
CA SER A 10 -5.98 0.60 4.21
C SER A 10 -7.10 0.48 5.25
N PHE A 11 -8.37 0.63 4.84
CA PHE A 11 -9.50 0.39 5.73
C PHE A 11 -9.58 -1.07 6.20
N SER A 12 -9.51 -2.04 5.28
CA SER A 12 -9.55 -3.47 5.63
C SER A 12 -8.35 -3.89 6.48
N PHE A 13 -7.17 -3.33 6.25
CA PHE A 13 -5.99 -3.60 7.07
C PHE A 13 -6.20 -3.11 8.50
N SER A 14 -6.74 -1.90 8.71
CA SER A 14 -7.07 -1.39 10.05
C SER A 14 -8.04 -2.31 10.80
N ILE A 15 -9.09 -2.77 10.12
CA ILE A 15 -10.12 -3.66 10.72
C ILE A 15 -9.49 -5.01 11.12
N THR A 16 -8.50 -5.50 10.37
CA THR A 16 -7.81 -6.76 10.69
C THR A 16 -7.15 -6.69 12.07
N TYR A 17 -6.53 -5.56 12.41
CA TYR A 17 -5.82 -5.38 13.68
C TYR A 17 -6.73 -4.97 14.85
N GLU A 18 -7.93 -4.46 14.59
CA GLU A 18 -8.89 -4.11 15.65
C GLU A 18 -9.63 -5.34 16.21
N LEU A 19 -9.78 -6.40 15.40
CA LEU A 19 -10.72 -7.50 15.65
C LEU A 19 -10.06 -8.81 16.16
N ASP A 20 -8.84 -8.72 16.69
CA ASP A 20 -8.10 -9.77 17.44
C ASP A 20 -8.42 -11.23 17.03
N HIS A 21 -7.91 -11.66 15.86
CA HIS A 21 -8.06 -13.03 15.31
C HIS A 21 -9.50 -13.63 15.31
N SER A 22 -10.54 -12.79 15.29
CA SER A 22 -11.92 -13.24 15.10
C SER A 22 -12.25 -13.60 13.65
N LEU A 23 -13.40 -14.24 13.39
CA LEU A 23 -13.87 -14.53 12.02
C LEU A 23 -13.82 -13.30 11.10
N PHE A 24 -14.16 -12.13 11.63
CA PHE A 24 -14.15 -10.88 10.88
C PHE A 24 -12.74 -10.38 10.55
N SER A 25 -11.73 -10.64 11.38
CA SER A 25 -10.34 -10.30 11.04
C SER A 25 -9.83 -11.17 9.87
N TYR A 26 -10.18 -12.47 9.85
CA TYR A 26 -9.84 -13.36 8.73
C TYR A 26 -10.50 -12.95 7.41
N LEU A 27 -11.75 -12.50 7.44
CA LEU A 27 -12.39 -11.95 6.24
C LEU A 27 -11.72 -10.64 5.81
N SER A 28 -11.36 -9.80 6.77
CA SER A 28 -10.72 -8.51 6.49
C SER A 28 -9.32 -8.66 5.91
N ILE A 29 -8.51 -9.64 6.34
CA ILE A 29 -7.18 -9.89 5.77
C ILE A 29 -7.25 -10.46 4.35
N ILE A 30 -8.25 -11.29 4.05
CA ILE A 30 -8.49 -11.77 2.68
C ILE A 30 -8.86 -10.59 1.77
N ALA A 31 -9.77 -9.72 2.24
CA ALA A 31 -10.15 -8.52 1.52
C ALA A 31 -8.94 -7.60 1.30
N SER A 32 -8.18 -7.29 2.35
CA SER A 32 -6.99 -6.42 2.27
C SER A 32 -5.97 -6.97 1.27
N THR A 33 -5.71 -8.28 1.31
CA THR A 33 -4.84 -8.99 0.36
C THR A 33 -5.31 -8.79 -1.08
N PHE A 34 -6.59 -9.01 -1.35
CA PHE A 34 -7.13 -8.84 -2.70
C PHE A 34 -6.97 -7.40 -3.19
N PHE A 35 -7.24 -6.41 -2.33
CA PHE A 35 -7.13 -5.00 -2.68
C PHE A 35 -5.68 -4.56 -2.91
N ILE A 36 -4.72 -4.99 -2.09
CA ILE A 36 -3.32 -4.63 -2.29
C ILE A 36 -2.72 -5.30 -3.54
N PHE A 37 -3.12 -6.54 -3.86
CA PHE A 37 -2.77 -7.18 -5.13
C PHE A 37 -3.33 -6.44 -6.33
N GLY A 38 -4.61 -6.07 -6.26
CA GLY A 38 -5.23 -5.23 -7.28
C GLY A 38 -4.47 -3.92 -7.46
N PHE A 39 -4.17 -3.22 -6.36
CA PHE A 39 -3.37 -1.99 -6.37
C PHE A 39 -2.02 -2.21 -7.06
N GLY A 40 -1.21 -3.16 -6.62
CA GLY A 40 0.10 -3.46 -7.19
C GLY A 40 0.04 -3.80 -8.66
N TYR A 41 -0.95 -4.61 -9.08
CA TYR A 41 -1.15 -4.97 -10.47
C TYR A 41 -1.44 -3.75 -11.36
N TYR A 42 -2.37 -2.88 -10.95
CA TYR A 42 -2.71 -1.67 -11.72
C TYR A 42 -1.58 -0.64 -11.73
N VAL A 43 -0.84 -0.48 -10.62
CA VAL A 43 0.34 0.36 -10.54
C VAL A 43 1.41 -0.13 -11.51
N ARG A 44 1.75 -1.43 -11.46
CA ARG A 44 2.71 -2.04 -12.37
C ARG A 44 2.31 -1.83 -13.83
N LYS A 45 1.04 -2.06 -14.17
CA LYS A 45 0.53 -1.84 -15.53
C LYS A 45 0.62 -0.39 -15.96
N ALA A 46 0.38 0.57 -15.07
CA ALA A 46 0.48 2.00 -15.37
C ALA A 46 1.92 2.43 -15.66
N PHE A 47 2.86 2.07 -14.77
CA PHE A 47 4.27 2.45 -14.90
C PHE A 47 5.02 1.68 -16.00
N ASN A 48 4.57 0.47 -16.36
CA ASN A 48 5.17 -0.28 -17.47
C ASN A 48 4.98 0.38 -18.84
N ASN A 49 4.08 1.36 -18.94
CA ASN A 49 3.89 2.17 -20.14
C ASN A 49 4.62 3.54 -20.06
N MET A 50 5.38 3.78 -19.01
CA MET A 50 6.17 5.00 -18.79
C MET A 50 7.66 4.75 -19.10
N SER A 51 8.48 5.80 -19.09
CA SER A 51 9.93 5.75 -19.38
C SER A 51 10.69 4.81 -18.41
N GLU A 52 11.90 4.38 -18.78
CA GLU A 52 12.76 3.50 -17.96
C GLU A 52 13.05 4.05 -16.55
N GLU A 53 12.91 5.37 -16.36
CA GLU A 53 13.10 6.06 -15.09
C GLU A 53 12.14 5.55 -13.99
N TYR A 54 11.00 4.96 -14.37
CA TYR A 54 10.02 4.35 -13.48
C TYR A 54 10.19 2.82 -13.32
N GLY A 55 11.31 2.27 -13.81
CA GLY A 55 11.51 0.82 -13.85
C GLY A 55 11.59 0.14 -12.48
N LEU A 56 11.94 0.87 -11.41
CA LEU A 56 12.16 0.30 -10.08
C LEU A 56 10.86 -0.23 -9.46
N ILE A 57 9.76 0.54 -9.50
CA ILE A 57 8.46 0.09 -8.95
C ILE A 57 7.93 -1.17 -9.66
N ILE A 58 8.23 -1.33 -10.95
CA ILE A 58 7.89 -2.53 -11.72
C ILE A 58 8.71 -3.73 -11.24
N LYS A 59 10.02 -3.53 -11.05
CA LYS A 59 10.95 -4.57 -10.58
C LYS A 59 10.67 -5.00 -9.14
N VAL A 60 10.20 -4.08 -8.29
CA VAL A 60 9.85 -4.34 -6.88
C VAL A 60 8.41 -4.85 -6.73
N SER A 61 7.58 -4.80 -7.77
CA SER A 61 6.20 -5.34 -7.73
C SER A 61 6.10 -6.79 -7.22
N PRO A 62 6.95 -7.76 -7.63
CA PRO A 62 6.94 -9.11 -7.06
C PRO A 62 7.14 -9.16 -5.54
N VAL A 63 7.88 -8.20 -4.97
CA VAL A 63 8.12 -8.09 -3.52
C VAL A 63 6.80 -7.83 -2.78
N LEU A 64 5.92 -7.01 -3.34
CA LEU A 64 4.58 -6.79 -2.79
C LEU A 64 3.78 -8.11 -2.74
N PHE A 65 3.78 -8.85 -3.85
CA PHE A 65 3.00 -10.08 -3.96
C PHE A 65 3.49 -11.14 -2.97
N ILE A 66 4.81 -11.36 -2.93
CA ILE A 66 5.44 -12.31 -2.01
C ILE A 66 5.23 -11.88 -0.56
N GLY A 67 5.46 -10.59 -0.25
CA GLY A 67 5.29 -10.03 1.09
C GLY A 67 3.88 -10.25 1.64
N GLN A 68 2.86 -9.92 0.85
CA GLN A 68 1.48 -10.10 1.28
C GLN A 68 1.09 -11.59 1.38
N LEU A 69 1.62 -12.48 0.53
CA LEU A 69 1.38 -13.93 0.68
C LEU A 69 1.99 -14.46 1.98
N ILE A 70 3.21 -14.04 2.30
CA ILE A 70 3.88 -14.37 3.56
C ILE A 70 3.04 -13.87 4.73
N TYR A 71 2.60 -12.61 4.69
CA TYR A 71 1.74 -12.01 5.71
C TYR A 71 0.43 -12.81 5.90
N LEU A 72 -0.29 -13.08 4.81
CA LEU A 72 -1.55 -13.82 4.83
C LEU A 72 -1.37 -15.21 5.44
N VAL A 73 -0.40 -15.99 4.95
CA VAL A 73 -0.17 -17.37 5.46
C VAL A 73 0.22 -17.34 6.93
N SER A 74 1.07 -16.40 7.33
CA SER A 74 1.52 -16.28 8.73
C SER A 74 0.37 -15.92 9.67
N PHE A 75 -0.53 -15.02 9.24
CA PHE A 75 -1.70 -14.62 10.03
C PHE A 75 -2.66 -15.79 10.27
N PHE A 76 -2.86 -16.69 9.28
CA PHE A 76 -3.67 -17.90 9.46
C PHE A 76 -2.99 -18.97 10.32
N LEU A 77 -1.66 -18.90 10.50
CA LEU A 77 -0.85 -19.83 11.27
C LEU A 77 -0.29 -19.18 12.55
N TYR A 78 -0.93 -18.10 13.02
CA TYR A 78 -0.42 -17.26 14.11
C TYR A 78 -0.14 -18.02 15.42
N ASP A 79 -0.88 -19.11 15.68
CA ASP A 79 -0.69 -19.97 16.86
C ASP A 79 0.70 -20.65 16.90
N ILE A 80 1.42 -20.67 15.78
CA ILE A 80 2.80 -21.17 15.71
C ILE A 80 3.76 -20.04 16.10
N SER A 81 4.52 -20.22 17.18
CA SER A 81 5.36 -19.17 17.80
C SER A 81 6.25 -18.36 16.83
N PHE A 82 6.82 -19.00 15.81
CA PHE A 82 7.67 -18.33 14.81
C PHE A 82 6.89 -17.52 13.76
N MET A 83 5.60 -17.83 13.52
CA MET A 83 4.81 -17.17 12.48
C MET A 83 4.57 -15.69 12.75
N SER A 84 4.59 -15.25 14.00
CA SER A 84 4.54 -13.83 14.36
C SER A 84 5.70 -13.02 13.73
N ILE A 85 6.92 -13.58 13.72
CA ILE A 85 8.10 -12.93 13.10
C ILE A 85 7.95 -12.92 11.59
N VAL A 86 7.46 -14.03 11.01
CA VAL A 86 7.24 -14.16 9.57
C VAL A 86 6.16 -13.20 9.08
N GLU A 87 5.12 -12.96 9.88
CA GLU A 87 4.09 -11.95 9.62
C GLU A 87 4.72 -10.56 9.44
N TYR A 88 5.59 -10.15 10.37
CA TYR A 88 6.31 -8.87 10.26
C TYR A 88 7.20 -8.78 9.02
N ILE A 89 7.87 -9.87 8.62
CA ILE A 89 8.63 -9.91 7.37
C ILE A 89 7.71 -9.62 6.19
N GLY A 90 6.54 -10.27 6.14
CA GLY A 90 5.54 -10.02 5.10
C GLY A 90 5.12 -8.56 5.03
N VAL A 91 4.82 -7.95 6.17
CA VAL A 91 4.44 -6.52 6.24
C VAL A 91 5.58 -5.61 5.80
N ILE A 92 6.83 -5.86 6.22
CA ILE A 92 7.99 -5.06 5.83
C ILE A 92 8.18 -5.04 4.31
N LEU A 93 7.98 -6.17 3.63
CA LEU A 93 8.06 -6.23 2.17
C LEU A 93 6.96 -5.40 1.49
N VAL A 94 5.75 -5.35 2.07
CA VAL A 94 4.67 -4.47 1.61
C VAL A 94 5.03 -3.00 1.84
N LEU A 95 5.60 -2.65 3.00
CA LEU A 95 6.06 -1.29 3.28
C LEU A 95 7.18 -0.84 2.34
N ALA A 96 8.11 -1.74 1.99
CA ALA A 96 9.18 -1.45 1.04
C ALA A 96 8.62 -1.12 -0.35
N TYR A 97 7.59 -1.85 -0.81
CA TYR A 97 6.89 -1.51 -2.05
C TYR A 97 6.18 -0.15 -1.97
N LEU A 98 5.49 0.15 -0.86
CA LEU A 98 4.81 1.44 -0.66
C LEU A 98 5.80 2.62 -0.57
N LEU A 99 7.00 2.39 -0.02
CA LEU A 99 8.09 3.36 -0.02
C LEU A 99 8.49 3.71 -1.45
N GLU A 100 8.82 2.71 -2.26
CA GLU A 100 9.18 2.94 -3.66
C GLU A 100 8.05 3.61 -4.43
N PHE A 101 6.82 3.16 -4.22
CA PHE A 101 5.65 3.79 -4.81
C PHE A 101 5.55 5.28 -4.46
N SER A 102 5.76 5.65 -3.19
CA SER A 102 5.69 7.06 -2.77
C SER A 102 6.77 7.92 -3.43
N LEU A 103 7.96 7.39 -3.66
CA LEU A 103 9.05 8.09 -4.35
C LEU A 103 8.72 8.28 -5.83
N GLU A 104 8.13 7.29 -6.50
CA GLU A 104 7.71 7.43 -7.89
C GLU A 104 6.56 8.43 -8.04
N ILE A 105 5.59 8.46 -7.12
CA ILE A 105 4.56 9.49 -7.10
C ILE A 105 5.16 10.89 -6.89
N LEU A 106 6.21 11.01 -6.07
CA LEU A 106 6.92 12.28 -5.87
C LEU A 106 7.61 12.76 -7.15
N ARG A 107 8.18 11.84 -7.95
CA ARG A 107 8.77 12.15 -9.26
C ARG A 107 7.70 12.60 -10.25
N LEU A 108 6.61 11.84 -10.40
CA LEU A 108 5.47 12.23 -11.23
C LEU A 108 4.90 13.59 -10.82
N ALA A 109 4.82 13.88 -9.53
CA ALA A 109 4.39 15.19 -9.03
C ALA A 109 5.29 16.33 -9.52
N GLY A 110 6.60 16.08 -9.62
CA GLY A 110 7.58 17.03 -10.16
C GLY A 110 7.40 17.26 -11.66
N GLU A 111 7.23 16.19 -12.44
CA GLU A 111 7.05 16.27 -13.89
C GLU A 111 5.76 17.00 -14.29
N PHE A 112 4.64 16.68 -13.63
CA PHE A 112 3.35 17.29 -13.91
C PHE A 112 3.08 18.57 -13.12
N ASN A 113 4.01 18.98 -12.24
CA ASN A 113 3.87 20.11 -11.31
C ASN A 113 2.55 20.09 -10.49
N LEU A 114 2.16 18.91 -10.01
CA LEU A 114 0.91 18.70 -9.27
C LEU A 114 1.15 18.61 -7.77
N ARG A 115 0.66 19.63 -7.05
CA ARG A 115 0.81 19.75 -5.60
C ARG A 115 0.15 18.59 -4.86
N GLU A 116 -1.00 18.12 -5.33
CA GLU A 116 -1.77 17.04 -4.71
C GLU A 116 -0.99 15.72 -4.70
N LEU A 117 -0.33 15.38 -5.82
CA LEU A 117 0.52 14.18 -5.88
C LEU A 117 1.71 14.29 -4.92
N LYS A 118 2.29 15.49 -4.82
CA LYS A 118 3.40 15.76 -3.89
C LYS A 118 2.97 15.55 -2.43
N ILE A 119 1.81 16.11 -2.05
CA ILE A 119 1.24 15.95 -0.71
C ILE A 119 0.92 14.47 -0.47
N SER A 120 0.30 13.78 -1.42
CA SER A 120 -0.02 12.36 -1.31
C SER A 120 1.22 11.51 -1.04
N ALA A 121 2.31 11.72 -1.79
CA ALA A 121 3.57 11.02 -1.57
C ALA A 121 4.11 11.22 -0.15
N TYR A 122 4.14 12.45 0.36
CA TYR A 122 4.58 12.73 1.73
C TYR A 122 3.68 12.12 2.79
N VAL A 123 2.36 12.11 2.58
CA VAL A 123 1.41 11.47 3.50
C VAL A 123 1.61 9.95 3.50
N ILE A 124 1.83 9.33 2.34
CA ILE A 124 2.15 7.89 2.26
C ILE A 124 3.47 7.60 2.99
N LEU A 125 4.53 8.39 2.79
CA LEU A 125 5.78 8.26 3.55
C LEU A 125 5.57 8.37 5.07
N ALA A 126 4.79 9.36 5.51
CA ALA A 126 4.45 9.54 6.91
C ALA A 126 3.67 8.34 7.48
N SER A 127 2.82 7.69 6.67
CA SER A 127 2.12 6.47 7.09
C SER A 127 3.11 5.35 7.41
N LEU A 128 4.15 5.17 6.59
CA LEU A 128 5.19 4.14 6.82
C LEU A 128 5.92 4.38 8.15
N LEU A 129 6.24 5.63 8.46
CA LEU A 129 6.82 6.00 9.76
C LEU A 129 5.85 5.73 10.91
N ALA A 130 4.56 6.06 10.73
CA ALA A 130 3.54 5.78 11.74
C ALA A 130 3.39 4.28 12.00
N PHE A 131 3.55 3.43 10.98
CA PHE A 131 3.58 1.98 11.16
C PHE A 131 4.69 1.56 12.11
N VAL A 132 5.91 2.06 11.88
CA VAL A 132 7.10 1.70 12.67
C VAL A 132 7.03 2.21 14.11
N ILE A 133 6.51 3.42 14.32
CA ILE A 133 6.54 4.10 15.62
C ILE A 133 5.31 3.78 16.48
N VAL A 134 4.13 3.76 15.87
CA VAL A 134 2.85 3.72 16.60
C VAL A 134 2.07 2.44 16.33
N GLY A 135 2.15 1.91 15.11
CA GLY A 135 1.57 0.63 14.74
C GLY A 135 0.58 0.67 13.56
N PRO A 136 -0.15 -0.44 13.32
CA PRO A 136 -0.91 -0.66 12.09
C PRO A 136 -2.16 0.22 11.94
N ILE A 137 -2.82 0.59 13.04
CA ILE A 137 -4.04 1.41 13.00
C ILE A 137 -3.71 2.86 12.55
N PRO A 138 -2.76 3.58 13.18
CA PRO A 138 -2.33 4.91 12.71
C PRO A 138 -1.78 4.90 11.27
N PHE A 139 -1.01 3.87 10.91
CA PHE A 139 -0.56 3.64 9.55
C PHE A 139 -1.74 3.63 8.57
N SER A 140 -2.73 2.79 8.83
CA SER A 140 -3.90 2.62 7.98
C SER A 140 -4.69 3.90 7.81
N PHE A 141 -4.86 4.66 8.89
CA PHE A 141 -5.57 5.93 8.87
C PHE A 141 -4.85 6.97 8.01
N ILE A 142 -3.54 7.14 8.19
CA ILE A 142 -2.75 8.09 7.40
C ILE A 142 -2.66 7.64 5.94
N LEU A 143 -2.50 6.33 5.68
CA LEU A 143 -2.48 5.77 4.32
C LEU A 143 -3.82 5.99 3.61
N THR A 144 -4.93 5.92 4.34
CA THR A 144 -6.26 6.25 3.81
C THR A 144 -6.30 7.70 3.31
N ILE A 145 -5.85 8.65 4.13
CA ILE A 145 -5.76 10.06 3.74
C ILE A 145 -4.88 10.22 2.50
N GLY A 146 -3.70 9.59 2.50
CA GLY A 146 -2.77 9.63 1.37
C GLY A 146 -3.39 9.09 0.08
N SER A 147 -4.19 8.03 0.17
CA SER A 147 -4.89 7.39 -0.95
C SER A 147 -6.03 8.25 -1.51
N VAL A 148 -6.78 8.96 -0.65
CA VAL A 148 -7.80 9.93 -1.09
C VAL A 148 -7.14 11.07 -1.85
N ILE A 149 -6.06 11.65 -1.31
CA ILE A 149 -5.34 12.75 -1.97
C ILE A 149 -4.73 12.27 -3.29
N LEU A 150 -4.19 11.04 -3.33
CA LEU A 150 -3.67 10.42 -4.54
C LEU A 150 -4.75 10.34 -5.62
N TYR A 151 -5.95 9.88 -5.26
CA TYR A 151 -7.09 9.79 -6.16
C TYR A 151 -7.46 11.15 -6.76
N LEU A 152 -7.51 12.20 -5.93
CA LEU A 152 -7.76 13.57 -6.40
C LEU A 152 -6.67 14.07 -7.36
N GLY A 153 -5.40 13.82 -7.03
CA GLY A 153 -4.26 14.21 -7.86
C GLY A 153 -4.25 13.50 -9.23
N ILE A 154 -4.52 12.19 -9.26
CA ILE A 154 -4.58 11.42 -10.51
C ILE A 154 -5.79 11.85 -11.36
N ASN A 155 -6.95 12.07 -10.75
CA ASN A 155 -8.12 12.53 -11.48
C ASN A 155 -7.90 13.89 -12.13
N LYS A 156 -7.20 14.80 -11.46
CA LYS A 156 -6.82 16.08 -12.08
C LYS A 156 -6.04 15.89 -13.37
N ILE A 157 -5.12 14.94 -13.45
CA ILE A 157 -4.40 14.62 -14.71
C ILE A 157 -5.36 14.17 -15.81
N LEU A 158 -6.33 13.32 -15.46
CA LEU A 158 -7.25 12.72 -16.42
C LEU A 158 -8.30 13.69 -16.96
N TYR A 159 -8.74 14.66 -16.14
CA TYR A 159 -9.85 15.57 -16.48
C TYR A 159 -9.40 17.01 -16.81
N LEU A 160 -8.14 17.39 -16.57
CA LEU A 160 -7.58 18.67 -17.04
C LEU A 160 -6.94 18.57 -18.45
N LYS A 161 -7.00 17.39 -19.07
CA LYS A 161 -6.77 17.22 -20.51
C LYS A 161 -8.07 17.38 -21.28
#